data_AF-A0AAT9S5K1-F1
#
_entry.id   AF-A0AAT9S5K1-F1
#
_cell.length_a   1.000
_cell.length_b   1.000
_cell.length_c   1.000
_cell.angle_alpha   90.00
_cell.angle_beta   90.00
_cell.angle_gamma   90.00
#
_symmetry.space_group_name_H-M   'P 1'
#
loop_
_entity.id
_entity.type
_entity.pdbx_description
1 polymer ?
#
loop_
_entity_poly.entity_id
_entity_poly.type
_entity_poly.pdbx_seq_one_letter_code
_entity_poly.pdbx_strand_id
1 'polypeptide(L)'
;MPEVPFRQGDAFAKGGRERYALTPHTWRDFERCLRDSADLRVPLASRAARAYLDVAFFHPFADGNARLAMLTLAYVLELEVVRLDQTGPLQTTRYADDAAGAADLAVLVSVLIRSTHHRTVRARY
;
A
#
# COMPACT_ATOMS: atom_id res chain seq x y z
N MET A 1 1.85 -15.88 -18.38
CA MET A 1 2.32 -14.48 -18.50
C MET A 1 3.82 -14.46 -18.23
N PRO A 2 4.62 -13.62 -18.91
CA PRO A 2 6.04 -13.51 -18.58
C PRO A 2 6.22 -12.97 -17.15
N GLU A 3 7.20 -13.50 -16.44
CA GLU A 3 7.55 -13.07 -15.09
C GLU A 3 8.24 -11.70 -15.14
N VAL A 4 7.84 -10.78 -14.24
CA VAL A 4 8.47 -9.46 -14.11
C VAL A 4 9.49 -9.54 -12.97
N PRO A 5 10.80 -9.41 -13.23
CA PRO A 5 11.81 -9.51 -12.18
C PRO A 5 11.83 -8.25 -11.30
N PHE A 6 12.29 -8.39 -10.06
CA PHE A 6 12.65 -7.23 -9.23
C PHE A 6 13.75 -6.40 -9.90
N ARG A 7 13.76 -5.09 -9.59
CA ARG A 7 14.79 -4.18 -10.07
C ARG A 7 16.19 -4.64 -9.62
N GLN A 8 17.18 -4.46 -10.48
CA GLN A 8 18.58 -4.82 -10.21
C GLN A 8 19.46 -3.60 -9.87
N GLY A 9 18.86 -2.41 -9.82
CA GLY A 9 19.50 -1.17 -9.45
C GLY A 9 18.50 -0.21 -8.81
N ASP A 10 18.91 1.05 -8.63
CA ASP A 10 18.02 2.10 -8.14
C ASP A 10 16.80 2.26 -9.03
N ALA A 11 15.66 2.57 -8.41
CA ALA A 11 14.48 3.00 -9.14
C ALA A 11 14.26 4.49 -8.99
N PHE A 12 13.57 5.07 -9.97
CA PHE A 12 13.31 6.49 -10.03
C PHE A 12 11.84 6.76 -10.28
N ALA A 13 11.27 7.74 -9.59
CA ALA A 13 9.89 8.17 -9.78
C ALA A 13 9.81 9.68 -10.05
N LYS A 14 8.61 10.13 -10.46
CA LYS A 14 8.28 11.54 -10.71
C LYS A 14 9.25 12.24 -11.67
N GLY A 15 9.68 11.54 -12.72
CA GLY A 15 10.63 12.04 -13.72
C GLY A 15 12.07 12.14 -13.20
N GLY A 16 12.47 11.27 -12.27
CA GLY A 16 13.82 11.26 -11.69
C GLY A 16 13.98 12.04 -10.39
N ARG A 17 12.92 12.72 -9.93
CA ARG A 17 12.96 13.54 -8.69
C ARG A 17 13.03 12.71 -7.41
N GLU A 18 12.60 11.46 -7.46
CA GLU A 18 12.68 10.55 -6.33
C GLU A 18 13.56 9.37 -6.70
N ARG A 19 14.54 9.05 -5.83
CA ARG A 19 15.44 7.91 -5.98
C ARG A 19 15.19 6.90 -4.87
N TYR A 20 14.88 5.67 -5.26
CA TYR A 20 14.71 4.53 -4.37
C TYR A 20 15.97 3.67 -4.46
N ALA A 21 16.86 3.83 -3.47
CA ALA A 21 18.14 3.13 -3.45
C ALA A 21 17.97 1.61 -3.36
N LEU A 22 18.86 0.85 -3.99
CA LEU A 22 19.01 -0.58 -3.73
C LEU A 22 20.15 -0.82 -2.74
N THR A 23 19.90 -1.54 -1.65
CA THR A 23 20.91 -2.02 -0.71
C THR A 23 20.97 -3.55 -0.74
N PRO A 24 22.06 -4.17 -0.25
CA PRO A 24 22.14 -5.64 -0.13
C PRO A 24 21.05 -6.27 0.75
N HIS A 25 20.29 -5.46 1.51
CA HIS A 25 19.26 -5.92 2.43
C HIS A 25 17.84 -5.63 1.95
N THR A 26 17.67 -4.83 0.89
CA THR A 26 16.36 -4.35 0.42
C THR A 26 15.35 -5.48 0.27
N TRP A 27 15.70 -6.60 -0.38
CA TRP A 27 14.73 -7.68 -0.62
C TRP A 27 14.40 -8.48 0.62
N ARG A 28 15.39 -8.72 1.49
CA ARG A 28 15.18 -9.37 2.79
C ARG A 28 14.29 -8.52 3.69
N ASP A 29 14.54 -7.20 3.72
CA ASP A 29 13.75 -6.27 4.52
C ASP A 29 12.34 -6.11 3.96
N PHE A 30 12.17 -6.09 2.64
CA PHE A 30 10.87 -6.05 1.97
C PHE A 30 10.03 -7.28 2.33
N GLU A 31 10.60 -8.48 2.21
CA GLU A 31 9.92 -9.73 2.55
C GLU A 31 9.50 -9.77 4.03
N ARG A 32 10.39 -9.34 4.93
CA ARG A 32 10.08 -9.22 6.36
C ARG A 32 8.90 -8.27 6.58
N CYS A 33 8.95 -7.06 6.03
CA CYS A 33 7.90 -6.07 6.20
C CYS A 33 6.54 -6.54 5.65
N LEU A 34 6.51 -7.19 4.49
CA LEU A 34 5.29 -7.80 3.97
C LEU A 34 4.73 -8.88 4.89
N ARG A 35 5.59 -9.74 5.45
CA ARG A 35 5.17 -10.76 6.42
C ARG A 35 4.57 -10.13 7.68
N ASP A 36 5.21 -9.09 8.22
CA ASP A 36 4.71 -8.36 9.38
C ASP A 36 3.36 -7.68 9.08
N SER A 37 3.17 -7.17 7.86
CA SER A 37 1.89 -6.58 7.41
C SER A 37 0.73 -7.58 7.35
N ALA A 38 1.00 -8.89 7.37
CA ALA A 38 0.01 -9.95 7.34
C ALA A 38 -0.43 -10.43 8.74
N ASP A 39 0.08 -9.86 9.83
CA ASP A 39 -0.29 -10.25 11.20
C ASP A 39 -1.76 -9.94 11.52
N LEU A 40 -2.60 -10.98 11.56
CA LEU A 40 -4.06 -10.88 11.78
C LEU A 40 -4.46 -10.26 13.12
N ARG A 41 -3.54 -10.11 14.08
CA ARG A 41 -3.79 -9.39 15.34
C ARG A 41 -3.83 -7.88 15.15
N VAL A 42 -3.28 -7.38 14.03
CA VAL A 42 -3.27 -5.96 13.66
C VAL A 42 -4.57 -5.61 12.91
N PRO A 43 -5.20 -4.46 13.20
CA PRO A 43 -6.42 -4.03 12.51
C PRO A 43 -6.26 -4.01 10.98
N LEU A 44 -7.30 -4.43 10.25
CA LEU A 44 -7.29 -4.52 8.79
C LEU A 44 -6.79 -3.24 8.10
N ALA A 45 -7.28 -2.08 8.54
CA ALA A 45 -6.88 -0.80 7.97
C ALA A 45 -5.37 -0.53 8.13
N SER A 46 -4.80 -0.91 9.27
CA SER A 46 -3.36 -0.80 9.55
C SER A 46 -2.56 -1.78 8.71
N ARG A 47 -3.01 -3.03 8.54
CA ARG A 47 -2.39 -4.02 7.65
C ARG A 47 -2.36 -3.54 6.20
N ALA A 48 -3.51 -3.10 5.69
CA ALA A 48 -3.64 -2.63 4.31
C ALA A 48 -2.79 -1.37 4.04
N ALA A 49 -2.80 -0.41 4.97
CA ALA A 49 -1.96 0.78 4.90
C ALA A 49 -0.46 0.41 4.94
N ARG A 50 -0.07 -0.52 5.81
CA ARG A 50 1.33 -0.95 5.92
C ARG A 50 1.81 -1.62 4.64
N ALA A 51 1.06 -2.59 4.11
CA ALA A 51 1.40 -3.28 2.87
C ALA A 51 1.50 -2.33 1.66
N TYR A 52 0.60 -1.32 1.59
CA TYR A 52 0.70 -0.24 0.62
C TYR A 52 2.03 0.52 0.71
N LEU A 53 2.40 0.96 1.91
CA LEU A 53 3.61 1.75 2.14
C LEU A 53 4.87 0.92 1.88
N ASP A 54 4.89 -0.35 2.29
CA ASP A 54 6.01 -1.24 2.01
C ASP A 54 6.24 -1.36 0.49
N VAL A 55 5.20 -1.62 -0.30
CA VAL A 55 5.35 -1.65 -1.78
C VAL A 55 5.78 -0.29 -2.34
N ALA A 56 5.15 0.80 -1.88
CA ALA A 56 5.43 2.14 -2.39
C ALA A 56 6.89 2.56 -2.17
N PHE A 57 7.46 2.23 -1.00
CA PHE A 57 8.79 2.68 -0.58
C PHE A 57 9.92 1.68 -0.85
N PHE A 58 9.67 0.36 -0.84
CA PHE A 58 10.68 -0.58 -1.34
C PHE A 58 10.81 -0.50 -2.87
N HIS A 59 9.72 -0.10 -3.53
CA HIS A 59 9.66 0.19 -4.96
C HIS A 59 10.24 -0.99 -5.79
N PRO A 60 9.65 -2.19 -5.69
CA PRO A 60 10.29 -3.44 -6.13
C PRO A 60 10.57 -3.54 -7.64
N PHE A 61 9.85 -2.79 -8.46
CA PHE A 61 9.95 -2.85 -9.92
C PHE A 61 10.47 -1.54 -10.52
N ALA A 62 10.87 -1.57 -11.79
CA ALA A 62 11.31 -0.38 -12.51
C ALA A 62 10.16 0.60 -12.82
N ASP A 63 8.95 0.08 -12.98
CA ASP A 63 7.72 0.87 -13.18
C ASP A 63 6.53 0.14 -12.52
N GLY A 64 5.43 0.85 -12.33
CA GLY A 64 4.16 0.28 -11.89
C GLY A 64 4.00 0.19 -10.38
N ASN A 65 5.01 0.56 -9.58
CA ASN A 65 4.96 0.42 -8.12
C ASN A 65 3.80 1.17 -7.46
N ALA A 66 3.42 2.34 -7.97
CA ALA A 66 2.25 3.06 -7.44
C ALA A 66 0.93 2.30 -7.72
N ARG A 67 0.81 1.68 -8.91
CA ARG A 67 -0.33 0.83 -9.28
C ARG A 67 -0.32 -0.44 -8.42
N LEU A 68 0.85 -1.05 -8.26
CA LEU A 68 1.02 -2.23 -7.42
C LEU A 68 0.67 -1.94 -5.96
N ALA A 69 1.13 -0.83 -5.39
CA ALA A 69 0.80 -0.45 -4.01
C ALA A 69 -0.71 -0.34 -3.80
N MET A 70 -1.42 0.32 -4.74
CA MET A 70 -2.88 0.40 -4.70
C MET A 70 -3.55 -0.98 -4.84
N LEU A 71 -3.04 -1.86 -5.71
CA LEU A 71 -3.54 -3.23 -5.85
C LEU A 71 -3.26 -4.07 -4.59
N THR A 72 -2.12 -3.92 -3.95
CA THR A 72 -1.76 -4.58 -2.69
C THR A 72 -2.71 -4.13 -1.58
N LEU A 73 -2.99 -2.83 -1.47
CA LEU A 73 -4.00 -2.32 -0.54
C LEU A 73 -5.36 -2.96 -0.80
N ALA A 74 -5.82 -2.94 -2.05
CA ALA A 74 -7.12 -3.52 -2.43
C ALA A 74 -7.17 -5.03 -2.17
N TYR A 75 -6.08 -5.76 -2.43
CA TYR A 75 -5.97 -7.19 -2.18
C TYR A 75 -6.11 -7.53 -0.69
N VAL A 76 -5.40 -6.80 0.19
CA VAL A 76 -5.50 -7.02 1.63
C VAL A 76 -6.92 -6.76 2.14
N LEU A 77 -7.62 -5.76 1.60
CA LEU A 77 -9.02 -5.49 1.93
C LEU A 77 -9.95 -6.60 1.39
N GLU A 78 -9.71 -7.08 0.17
CA GLU A 78 -10.50 -8.14 -0.46
C GLU A 78 -10.42 -9.47 0.30
N LEU A 79 -9.28 -9.77 0.95
CA LEU A 79 -9.15 -10.94 1.82
C LEU A 79 -10.16 -10.95 2.98
N GLU A 80 -10.63 -9.77 3.40
CA GLU A 80 -11.69 -9.59 4.41
C GLU A 80 -13.03 -9.16 3.78
N VAL A 81 -13.18 -9.35 2.46
CA VAL A 81 -14.40 -9.04 1.69
C VAL A 81 -14.78 -7.54 1.74
N VAL A 82 -13.78 -6.67 1.85
CA VAL A 82 -13.98 -5.21 1.85
C VAL A 82 -13.56 -4.63 0.50
N ARG A 83 -14.51 -4.00 -0.20
CA ARG A 83 -14.27 -3.29 -1.46
C ARG A 83 -14.59 -1.81 -1.31
N LEU A 84 -13.57 -0.96 -1.30
CA LEU A 84 -13.77 0.48 -1.20
C LEU A 84 -14.55 1.00 -2.41
N ASP A 85 -15.58 1.80 -2.17
CA ASP A 85 -16.37 2.47 -3.20
C ASP A 85 -15.71 3.76 -3.73
N GLN A 86 -14.69 4.25 -3.03
CA GLN A 86 -13.90 5.42 -3.41
C GLN A 86 -12.42 5.20 -3.08
N THR A 87 -11.55 5.50 -4.04
CA THR A 87 -10.08 5.45 -3.87
C THR A 87 -9.42 6.81 -4.02
N GLY A 88 -10.13 7.83 -4.51
CA GLY A 88 -9.62 9.19 -4.70
C GLY A 88 -8.89 9.77 -3.47
N PRO A 89 -9.43 9.64 -2.24
CA PRO A 89 -8.75 10.12 -1.04
C PRO A 89 -7.38 9.48 -0.76
N LEU A 90 -7.10 8.29 -1.32
CA LEU A 90 -5.81 7.61 -1.19
C LEU A 90 -4.75 8.19 -2.12
N GLN A 91 -5.13 9.01 -3.11
CA GLN A 91 -4.22 9.66 -4.06
C GLN A 91 -3.55 10.90 -3.46
N THR A 92 -2.74 10.69 -2.43
CA THR A 92 -1.95 11.76 -1.79
C THR A 92 -0.47 11.38 -1.70
N THR A 93 0.39 12.39 -1.58
CA THR A 93 1.83 12.18 -1.43
C THR A 93 2.13 11.60 -0.06
N ARG A 94 3.07 10.65 0.01
CA ARG A 94 3.54 10.00 1.24
C ARG A 94 5.07 10.04 1.28
N TYR A 95 5.62 10.07 2.48
CA TYR A 95 7.06 10.13 2.74
C TYR A 95 7.48 8.95 3.60
N ALA A 96 8.64 8.35 3.29
CA ALA A 96 9.10 7.11 3.95
C ALA A 96 9.53 7.34 5.40
N ASP A 97 9.92 8.57 5.73
CA ASP A 97 10.37 9.05 7.03
C ASP A 97 9.25 9.70 7.86
N ASP A 98 8.01 9.69 7.36
CA ASP A 98 6.85 10.28 8.03
C ASP A 98 5.99 9.21 8.73
N ALA A 99 6.35 8.93 9.98
CA ALA A 99 5.60 7.99 10.83
C ALA A 99 4.16 8.46 11.11
N ALA A 100 3.94 9.77 11.24
CA ALA A 100 2.60 10.32 11.45
C ALA A 100 1.74 10.13 10.19
N GLY A 101 2.28 10.42 9.02
CA GLY A 101 1.61 10.18 7.74
C GLY A 101 1.28 8.70 7.49
N ALA A 102 2.10 7.77 8.00
CA ALA A 102 1.80 6.35 7.96
C ALA A 102 0.60 5.98 8.85
N ALA A 103 0.54 6.52 10.07
CA ALA A 103 -0.60 6.34 10.97
C ALA A 103 -1.88 6.97 10.40
N ASP A 104 -1.78 8.17 9.83
CA ASP A 104 -2.88 8.87 9.18
C ASP A 104 -3.45 8.09 7.99
N LEU A 105 -2.60 7.38 7.24
CA LEU A 105 -3.07 6.49 6.17
C LEU A 105 -3.94 5.36 6.72
N ALA A 106 -3.54 4.73 7.84
CA ALA A 106 -4.36 3.69 8.47
C ALA A 106 -5.70 4.25 8.96
N VAL A 107 -5.71 5.45 9.53
CA VAL A 107 -6.94 6.15 9.92
C VAL A 107 -7.82 6.43 8.71
N LEU A 108 -7.25 6.95 7.63
CA LEU A 108 -7.98 7.22 6.38
C LEU A 108 -8.60 5.95 5.81
N VAL A 109 -7.84 4.86 5.72
CA VAL A 109 -8.36 3.56 5.27
C VAL A 109 -9.52 3.11 6.16
N SER A 110 -9.40 3.23 7.49
CA SER A 110 -10.50 2.91 8.42
C SER A 110 -11.76 3.75 8.16
N VAL A 111 -11.60 5.05 7.89
CA VAL A 111 -12.71 5.94 7.52
C VAL A 111 -13.36 5.47 6.23
N LEU A 112 -12.58 5.18 5.19
CA LEU A 112 -13.10 4.73 3.89
C LEU A 112 -13.89 3.43 4.02
N ILE A 113 -13.37 2.44 4.76
CA ILE A 113 -14.07 1.18 5.03
C ILE A 113 -15.45 1.46 5.65
N ARG A 114 -15.50 2.28 6.71
CA ARG A 114 -16.77 2.63 7.36
C ARG A 114 -17.72 3.37 6.41
N SER A 115 -17.22 4.35 5.66
CA SER A 115 -18.02 5.13 4.72
C SER A 115 -18.62 4.26 3.62
N THR A 116 -17.85 3.31 3.08
CA THR A 116 -18.34 2.30 2.13
C THR A 116 -19.50 1.51 2.74
N HIS A 117 -19.33 0.94 3.94
CA HIS A 117 -20.40 0.18 4.59
C HIS A 117 -21.67 1.01 4.79
N HIS A 118 -21.55 2.25 5.27
CA HIS A 118 -22.70 3.14 5.46
C HIS A 118 -23.44 3.44 4.15
N ARG A 119 -22.72 3.67 3.05
CA ARG A 119 -23.33 3.93 1.74
C ARG A 119 -23.98 2.69 1.14
N THR A 120 -23.34 1.52 1.27
CA THR A 120 -23.94 0.25 0.83
C THR A 120 -25.25 -0.06 1.57
N VAL A 121 -25.32 0.21 2.88
CA VAL A 121 -26.55 0.05 3.66
C VAL A 121 -27.62 1.04 3.21
N ARG A 122 -27.28 2.33 3.04
CA ARG A 122 -28.24 3.36 2.59
C ARG A 122 -28.77 3.14 1.18
N ALA A 123 -28.01 2.51 0.29
CA ALA A 123 -28.44 2.22 -1.08
C ALA A 123 -29.39 1.02 -1.19
N ARG A 124 -29.57 0.24 -0.10
CA ARG A 124 -30.46 -0.92 -0.05
C ARG A 124 -31.86 -0.60 0.49
N TYR A 125 -32.09 0.64 0.94
CA TYR A 125 -33.37 1.19 1.38
C TYR A 125 -33.80 2.31 0.44
#